data_AF-A0A7Y6PJ07-F1
#
_entry.id   AF-A0A7Y6PJ07-F1
#
_cell.length_a   1.000
_cell.length_b   1.000
_cell.length_c   1.000
_cell.angle_alpha   90.00
_cell.angle_beta   90.00
_cell.angle_gamma   90.00
#
_symmetry.space_group_name_H-M   'P 1'
#
loop_
_entity.id
_entity.type
_entity.pdbx_description
1 polymer ?
#
loop_
_entity_poly.entity_id
_entity_poly.type
_entity_poly.pdbx_seq_one_letter_code
_entity_poly.pdbx_strand_id
1 'polypeptide(L)'
;SDGRIAMFDSRSLARAGFAGTTWAESCRRIVDELPEVVYISFDIDGLTIEHCPHTGTPVPGGITFEQVVYLMECVADSGRRIAGFDLVEVVP
;
A
#
# COMPACT_ATOMS: atom_id res chain seq x y z
N SER A 1 5.12 -13.31 15.44
CA SER A 1 3.94 -13.45 14.58
C SER A 1 3.82 -14.91 14.20
N ASP A 2 2.60 -15.44 14.10
CA ASP A 2 2.30 -16.84 13.74
C ASP A 2 2.51 -17.12 12.23
N GLY A 3 3.49 -16.46 11.58
CA GLY A 3 3.75 -16.54 10.13
C GLY A 3 2.66 -15.99 9.20
N ARG A 4 1.45 -15.71 9.70
CA ARG A 4 0.28 -15.28 8.93
C ARG A 4 0.26 -13.81 8.49
N ILE A 5 1.23 -13.01 8.93
CA ILE A 5 1.29 -11.58 8.65
C ILE A 5 2.65 -11.26 8.03
N ALA A 6 2.63 -10.87 6.76
CA ALA A 6 3.73 -10.19 6.11
C ALA A 6 3.53 -8.67 6.25
N MET A 7 4.52 -7.96 6.78
CA MET A 7 4.44 -6.52 7.04
C MET A 7 5.45 -5.76 6.18
N PHE A 8 4.95 -4.72 5.50
CA PHE A 8 5.75 -3.79 4.72
C PHE A 8 5.53 -2.37 5.27
N ASP A 9 6.29 -2.01 6.30
CA ASP A 9 6.17 -0.69 6.93
C ASP A 9 6.95 0.40 6.17
N SER A 10 6.53 1.65 6.33
CA SER A 10 7.10 2.81 5.62
C SER A 10 8.62 2.93 5.81
N ARG A 11 9.15 2.62 7.00
CA ARG A 11 10.60 2.72 7.27
C ARG A 11 11.37 1.63 6.54
N SER A 12 10.84 0.41 6.50
CA SER A 12 11.45 -0.70 5.77
C SER A 12 11.42 -0.48 4.25
N LEU A 13 10.30 0.01 3.72
CA LEU A 13 10.15 0.35 2.31
C LEU A 13 11.07 1.52 1.91
N ALA A 14 11.13 2.59 2.73
CA ALA A 14 12.03 3.71 2.48
C ALA A 14 13.50 3.29 2.52
N ARG A 15 13.91 2.46 3.49
CA ARG A 15 15.28 1.92 3.56
C ARG A 15 15.63 1.12 2.30
N ALA A 16 14.72 0.28 1.82
CA ALA A 16 14.92 -0.46 0.58
C ALA A 16 15.08 0.50 -0.61
N GLY A 17 14.26 1.54 -0.69
CA GLY A 17 14.40 2.63 -1.65
C GLY A 17 15.78 3.28 -1.63
N PHE A 18 16.27 3.67 -0.45
CA PHE A 18 17.62 4.25 -0.29
C PHE A 18 18.74 3.26 -0.64
N ALA A 19 18.49 1.96 -0.49
CA ALA A 19 19.41 0.90 -0.91
C ALA A 19 19.31 0.55 -2.41
N GLY A 20 18.47 1.26 -3.17
CA GLY A 20 18.33 1.11 -4.62
C GLY A 20 17.19 0.20 -5.08
N THR A 21 16.37 -0.34 -4.16
CA THR A 21 15.15 -1.07 -4.54
C THR A 21 14.11 -0.10 -5.09
N THR A 22 13.65 -0.36 -6.30
CA THR A 22 12.59 0.42 -6.93
C THR A 22 11.24 0.20 -6.25
N TRP A 23 10.30 1.13 -6.45
CA TRP A 23 8.92 0.93 -5.99
C TRP A 23 8.27 -0.30 -6.66
N ALA A 24 8.58 -0.55 -7.93
CA ALA A 24 8.12 -1.72 -8.66
C ALA A 24 8.57 -3.05 -8.05
N GLU A 25 9.83 -3.14 -7.64
CA GLU A 25 10.34 -4.32 -6.91
C GLU A 25 9.68 -4.48 -5.55
N SER A 26 9.39 -3.38 -4.86
CA SER A 26 8.68 -3.41 -3.58
C SER A 26 7.24 -3.89 -3.75
N CYS A 27 6.53 -3.40 -4.77
CA CYS A 27 5.18 -3.86 -5.11
C CYS A 27 5.16 -5.35 -5.45
N ARG A 28 6.12 -5.83 -6.25
CA ARG A 28 6.24 -7.26 -6.55
C ARG A 28 6.39 -8.11 -5.28
N ARG A 29 7.25 -7.68 -4.36
CA ARG A 29 7.43 -8.37 -3.07
C ARG A 29 6.17 -8.37 -2.21
N ILE A 30 5.41 -7.27 -2.20
CA ILE A 30 4.11 -7.21 -1.49
C ILE A 30 3.12 -8.19 -2.13
N VAL A 31 3.03 -8.15 -3.46
CA VAL A 31 2.13 -8.99 -4.24
C VAL A 31 2.47 -10.47 -4.06
N ASP A 32 3.74 -10.86 -4.05
CA ASP A 32 4.18 -12.26 -3.89
C ASP A 32 3.73 -12.89 -2.56
N GLU A 33 3.50 -12.10 -1.51
CA GLU A 33 2.99 -12.58 -0.20
C GLU A 33 1.46 -12.78 -0.19
N LEU A 34 0.75 -12.32 -1.22
CA LEU A 34 -0.71 -12.37 -1.26
C LEU A 34 -1.21 -13.74 -1.77
N PRO A 35 -2.29 -14.30 -1.18
CA PRO A 35 -2.96 -15.49 -1.71
C PRO A 35 -3.66 -15.21 -3.04
N GLU A 36 -4.19 -16.26 -3.68
CA GLU A 36 -4.92 -16.16 -4.95
C GLU A 36 -6.16 -15.25 -4.87
N VAL A 37 -6.87 -15.29 -3.74
CA VAL A 37 -8.07 -14.49 -3.50
C VAL A 37 -7.77 -13.44 -2.44
N VAL A 38 -7.93 -12.17 -2.78
CA VAL A 38 -7.55 -11.04 -1.94
C VAL A 38 -8.73 -10.14 -1.61
N TYR A 39 -8.75 -9.60 -0.40
CA TYR A 39 -9.62 -8.50 -0.01
C TYR A 39 -8.74 -7.31 0.33
N ILE A 40 -9.08 -6.14 -0.20
CA ILE A 40 -8.28 -4.93 -0.02
C ILE A 40 -9.03 -3.98 0.90
N SER A 41 -8.42 -3.60 2.01
CA SER A 41 -8.92 -2.55 2.90
C SER A 41 -7.92 -1.42 2.86
N PHE A 42 -8.32 -0.27 2.33
CA PHE A 42 -7.45 0.89 2.17
C PHE A 42 -7.97 2.06 3.02
N ASP A 43 -7.13 2.48 3.98
CA ASP A 43 -7.34 3.66 4.79
C ASP A 43 -6.73 4.88 4.09
N ILE A 44 -7.56 5.88 3.77
CA ILE A 44 -7.13 7.05 3.01
C ILE A 44 -6.20 7.96 3.83
N ASP A 45 -6.21 7.86 5.15
CA ASP A 45 -5.36 8.66 6.02
C ASP A 45 -3.86 8.31 5.91
N GLY A 46 -3.54 7.15 5.32
CA GLY A 46 -2.18 6.70 5.03
C GLY A 46 -1.51 7.41 3.84
N LEU A 47 -2.27 8.20 3.06
CA LEU A 47 -1.73 9.01 1.96
C LEU A 47 -0.91 10.19 2.48
N THR A 48 0.06 10.64 1.67
CA THR A 48 0.78 11.88 1.97
C THR A 48 -0.16 13.09 2.05
N ILE A 49 0.16 14.00 2.98
CA ILE A 49 -0.60 15.20 3.35
C ILE A 49 -0.86 16.12 2.15
N GLU A 50 0.03 16.12 1.15
CA GLU A 50 -0.11 16.93 -0.07
C GLU A 50 -1.38 16.59 -0.89
N HIS A 51 -1.98 15.41 -0.66
CA HIS A 51 -3.22 14.99 -1.32
C HIS A 51 -4.45 14.96 -0.40
N CYS A 52 -4.30 15.21 0.90
CA CYS A 52 -5.40 15.20 1.88
C CYS A 52 -5.22 16.32 2.93
N PRO A 53 -5.60 17.57 2.62
CA PRO A 53 -5.47 18.68 3.55
C PRO A 53 -6.41 18.60 4.78
N HIS A 54 -7.33 17.62 4.84
CA HIS A 54 -8.39 17.52 5.87
C HIS A 54 -8.39 16.19 6.67
N THR A 55 -7.30 15.41 6.65
CA THR A 55 -7.15 14.25 7.56
C THR A 55 -6.74 14.68 8.97
N GLY A 56 -7.26 13.98 9.98
CA GLY A 56 -7.00 14.23 11.41
C GLY A 56 -5.59 13.84 11.89
N THR A 57 -4.81 13.10 11.09
CA THR A 57 -3.47 12.60 11.50
C THR A 57 -2.45 12.63 10.36
N PRO A 58 -1.94 13.81 9.99
CA PRO A 58 -0.92 13.94 8.96
C PRO A 58 0.40 13.24 9.36
N VAL A 59 0.82 12.18 8.65
CA VAL A 59 2.10 11.47 8.89
C VAL A 59 3.13 11.80 7.79
N PRO A 60 4.30 12.38 8.13
CA PRO A 60 5.38 12.59 7.17
C PRO A 60 5.88 11.26 6.59
N GLY A 61 6.06 11.18 5.26
CA GLY A 61 6.57 9.98 4.60
C GLY A 61 5.50 8.90 4.34
N GLY A 62 4.24 9.28 4.25
CA GLY A 62 3.16 8.43 3.74
C GLY A 62 3.39 7.97 2.30
N ILE A 63 2.53 7.06 1.84
CA ILE A 63 2.53 6.60 0.45
C ILE A 63 1.84 7.66 -0.42
N THR A 64 2.38 7.95 -1.60
CA THR A 64 1.72 8.90 -2.52
C THR A 64 0.52 8.24 -3.20
N PHE A 65 -0.41 9.04 -3.73
CA PHE A 65 -1.55 8.52 -4.48
C PHE A 65 -1.10 7.63 -5.65
N GLU A 66 -0.14 8.10 -6.45
CA GLU A 66 0.42 7.34 -7.57
C GLU A 66 1.07 6.02 -7.14
N GLN A 67 1.74 5.99 -5.99
CA GLN A 67 2.32 4.76 -5.46
C GLN A 67 1.25 3.73 -5.06
N VAL A 68 0.13 4.19 -4.48
CA VAL A 68 -1.02 3.32 -4.17
C VAL A 68 -1.65 2.81 -5.45
N VAL A 69 -1.96 3.69 -6.42
CA VAL A 69 -2.53 3.29 -7.71
C VAL A 69 -1.66 2.24 -8.38
N TYR A 70 -0.35 2.48 -8.44
CA TYR A 70 0.60 1.53 -9.01
C TYR A 70 0.63 0.18 -8.28
N LEU A 71 0.50 0.17 -6.94
CA LEU A 71 0.40 -1.08 -6.18
C LEU A 71 -0.91 -1.82 -6.50
N MET A 72 -2.04 -1.11 -6.62
CA MET A 72 -3.32 -1.69 -6.98
C MET A 72 -3.30 -2.28 -8.40
N GLU A 73 -2.64 -1.60 -9.34
CA GLU A 73 -2.37 -2.11 -10.69
C GLU A 73 -1.55 -3.40 -10.64
N CYS A 74 -0.46 -3.43 -9.85
CA CYS A 74 0.36 -4.64 -9.68
C CYS A 74 -0.46 -5.82 -9.12
N VAL A 75 -1.38 -5.56 -8.19
CA VAL A 75 -2.28 -6.61 -7.66
C VAL A 75 -3.22 -7.11 -8.76
N ALA A 76 -3.85 -6.21 -9.51
CA ALA A 76 -4.77 -6.55 -10.59
C ALA A 76 -4.07 -7.35 -11.72
N ASP A 77 -2.89 -6.90 -12.14
CA ASP A 77 -2.09 -7.53 -13.19
C ASP A 77 -1.50 -8.88 -12.77
N SER A 78 -1.41 -9.15 -11.46
CA SER A 78 -0.90 -10.43 -10.95
C SER A 78 -1.84 -11.62 -11.18
N GLY A 79 -3.06 -11.38 -11.68
CA GLY A 79 -4.07 -12.42 -11.90
C GLY A 79 -4.81 -12.87 -10.63
N ARG A 80 -4.57 -12.21 -9.49
CA ARG A 80 -5.29 -12.46 -8.24
C ARG A 80 -6.75 -12.05 -8.36
N ARG A 81 -7.63 -12.83 -7.75
CA ARG A 81 -9.06 -12.51 -7.68
C ARG A 81 -9.31 -11.55 -6.52
N ILE A 82 -9.71 -10.33 -6.84
CA ILE A 82 -10.16 -9.35 -5.84
C ILE A 82 -11.60 -9.70 -5.43
N ALA A 83 -11.79 -10.12 -4.18
CA ALA A 83 -13.07 -10.49 -3.60
C ALA A 83 -13.89 -9.28 -3.13
N GLY A 84 -13.22 -8.17 -2.83
CA GLY A 84 -13.82 -6.93 -2.37
C GLY A 84 -12.78 -5.84 -2.10
N PHE A 85 -13.27 -4.61 -1.91
CA PHE A 85 -12.46 -3.43 -1.69
C PHE A 85 -13.21 -2.45 -0.76
N ASP A 86 -12.57 -2.08 0.35
CA ASP A 86 -13.05 -1.02 1.24
C ASP A 86 -12.14 0.20 1.14
N LEU A 87 -12.75 1.37 0.98
CA LEU A 87 -12.11 2.68 1.16
C LEU A 87 -12.70 3.33 2.41
N VAL A 88 -11.87 3.53 3.43
CA VAL A 88 -12.31 4.02 4.74
C VAL A 88 -11.71 5.39 5.06
N GLU A 89 -12.27 6.05 6.08
CA GLU A 89 -11.82 7.35 6.62
C GLU A 89 -11.89 8.55 5.66
N VAL A 90 -12.80 8.49 4.67
CA VAL A 90 -13.11 9.64 3.82
C VAL A 90 -13.99 10.62 4.60
N VAL A 91 -13.45 11.79 4.95
CA VAL A 91 -14.19 12.90 5.58
C VAL A 91 -14.42 14.01 4.54
N PRO A 92 -15.68 14.37 4.20
CA PRO A 92 -16.01 15.42 3.23
C PRO A 92 -15.58 16.83 3.63
#